data_AF-A0ABD3P4C0-F1
#
_entry.id   AF-A0ABD3P4C0-F1
#
_cell.length_a   1.000
_cell.length_b   1.000
_cell.length_c   1.000
_cell.angle_alpha   90.00
_cell.angle_beta   90.00
_cell.angle_gamma   90.00
#
_symmetry.space_group_name_H-M   'P 1'
#
loop_
_entity.id
_entity.type
_entity.pdbx_description
1 polymer ?
#
loop_
_entity_poly.entity_id
_entity_poly.type
_entity_poly.pdbx_seq_one_letter_code
_entity_poly.pdbx_strand_id
1 'polypeptide(L)'
;MAHLITSHDPYHIHKILGVLALLSYIYRYYLVFSTGSAFPNHQSISVFAICSVIPHGLLSWSSLLLPLPKTRNFSKPMIWPEFRLHSILFASRHVICTVVTLSNLWPNNDNGNIGKIIKDGVARAIIIMGTNHIASFITAHYGDCDKRTTNSMPYPPQITPAQQLIIKKWYSLSQFGASVSCLMNDASINFAPLLAIQMAPLLMTLVRKGKITIWTYHRVYSLSLFLGYVIVCTRLLLLFKPGYNGNYIFGKEYIGDDGGMTARRVAYTIRAAILYNTLIVPMKLRNYASAKVVWLMVILFASIIYPVMSSMLASFYFTKDVEEEETGEGIAAFEEMLRKVILLAIVRTVAKQAIVYAPLFGVTIKNTDMIGIMMHSSKKNKIGNDCDRKRDEEVEK
;
A
#
# COMPACT_ATOMS: atom_id res chain seq x y z
N MET A 1 -5.64 -20.09 29.46
CA MET A 1 -5.64 -19.17 28.29
C MET A 1 -4.67 -18.02 28.57
N ALA A 2 -3.80 -17.65 27.63
CA ALA A 2 -2.87 -16.53 27.85
C ALA A 2 -3.61 -15.17 27.82
N HIS A 3 -3.29 -14.28 28.75
CA HIS A 3 -3.87 -12.92 28.80
C HIS A 3 -3.29 -12.03 27.71
N LEU A 4 -4.09 -11.09 27.20
CA LEU A 4 -3.60 -10.10 26.23
C LEU A 4 -2.63 -9.12 26.91
N ILE A 5 -2.95 -8.74 28.15
CA ILE A 5 -2.10 -7.96 29.07
C ILE A 5 -1.14 -8.93 29.74
N THR A 6 0.17 -8.70 29.61
CA THR A 6 1.21 -9.58 30.13
C THR A 6 2.22 -8.79 30.93
N SER A 7 2.86 -9.42 31.92
CA SER A 7 4.00 -8.85 32.66
C SER A 7 5.22 -8.55 31.77
N HIS A 8 5.27 -9.12 30.55
CA HIS A 8 6.29 -8.82 29.55
C HIS A 8 6.22 -7.40 28.97
N ASP A 9 5.17 -6.63 29.28
CA ASP A 9 5.08 -5.20 28.99
C ASP A 9 4.88 -4.46 30.32
N PRO A 10 5.94 -4.31 31.14
CA PRO A 10 5.84 -3.92 32.54
C PRO A 10 5.24 -2.52 32.74
N TYR A 11 5.39 -1.64 31.75
CA TYR A 11 4.82 -0.29 31.74
C TYR A 11 3.61 -0.16 30.81
N HIS A 12 3.14 -1.26 30.23
CA HIS A 12 2.03 -1.31 29.28
C HIS A 12 2.20 -0.37 28.07
N ILE A 13 3.43 -0.03 27.71
CA ILE A 13 3.74 0.96 26.65
C ILE A 13 3.24 0.45 25.31
N HIS A 14 3.59 -0.79 24.95
CA HIS A 14 3.19 -1.38 23.68
C HIS A 14 1.66 -1.50 23.59
N LYS A 15 1.02 -1.89 24.70
CA LYS A 15 -0.45 -1.95 24.79
C LYS A 15 -1.11 -0.58 24.58
N ILE A 16 -0.65 0.45 25.30
CA ILE A 16 -1.20 1.81 25.21
C ILE A 16 -1.04 2.34 23.78
N LEU A 17 0.14 2.17 23.18
CA LEU A 17 0.38 2.52 21.79
C LEU A 17 -0.54 1.77 20.82
N GLY A 18 -0.85 0.50 21.11
CA GLY A 18 -1.79 -0.30 20.33
C GLY A 18 -3.22 0.24 20.36
N VAL A 19 -3.69 0.67 21.55
CA VAL A 19 -5.00 1.31 21.70
C VAL A 19 -5.03 2.66 20.99
N LEU A 20 -3.99 3.48 21.16
CA LEU A 20 -3.88 4.78 20.48
C LEU A 20 -3.88 4.61 18.95
N ALA A 21 -3.13 3.64 18.42
CA ALA A 21 -3.13 3.33 16.99
C ALA A 21 -4.51 2.88 16.49
N LEU A 22 -5.23 2.05 17.26
CA LEU A 22 -6.58 1.61 16.91
C LEU A 22 -7.58 2.78 16.86
N LEU A 23 -7.57 3.65 17.87
CA LEU A 23 -8.40 4.85 17.89
C LEU A 23 -8.04 5.79 16.74
N SER A 24 -6.75 5.95 16.46
CA SER A 24 -6.27 6.72 15.30
C SER A 24 -6.80 6.14 13.99
N TYR A 25 -6.76 4.82 13.76
CA TYR A 25 -7.36 4.22 12.56
C TYR A 25 -8.86 4.50 12.44
N ILE A 26 -9.63 4.30 13.52
CA ILE A 26 -11.08 4.54 13.52
C ILE A 26 -11.37 5.98 13.10
N TYR A 27 -10.71 6.94 13.77
CA TYR A 27 -10.89 8.36 13.48
C TYR A 27 -10.45 8.73 12.05
N ARG A 28 -9.24 8.34 11.65
CA ARG A 28 -8.67 8.69 10.34
C ARG A 28 -9.46 8.08 9.20
N TYR A 29 -9.94 6.85 9.33
CA TYR A 29 -10.74 6.22 8.27
C TYR A 29 -12.16 6.75 8.22
N TYR A 30 -12.76 7.09 9.37
CA TYR A 30 -14.00 7.86 9.38
C TYR A 30 -13.87 9.17 8.59
N LEU A 31 -12.76 9.90 8.77
CA LEU A 31 -12.49 11.11 8.00
C LEU A 31 -12.32 10.84 6.50
N VAL A 32 -11.71 9.73 6.08
CA VAL A 32 -11.65 9.35 4.67
C VAL A 32 -13.05 9.18 4.08
N PHE A 33 -13.95 8.50 4.78
CA PHE A 33 -15.29 8.25 4.24
C PHE A 33 -16.20 9.49 4.27
N SER A 34 -16.03 10.37 5.26
CA SER A 34 -16.85 11.58 5.40
C SER A 34 -16.32 12.76 4.58
N THR A 35 -15.00 12.96 4.59
CA THR A 35 -14.35 14.13 3.96
C THR A 35 -13.51 13.77 2.75
N GLY A 36 -13.29 12.49 2.45
CA GLY A 36 -12.37 12.10 1.39
C GLY A 36 -10.90 12.17 1.80
N SER A 37 -10.55 12.52 3.05
CA SER A 37 -9.17 12.54 3.54
C SER A 37 -9.00 12.05 4.96
N ALA A 38 -7.95 11.25 5.22
CA ALA A 38 -7.54 10.92 6.59
C ALA A 38 -6.99 12.14 7.32
N PHE A 39 -6.44 13.09 6.56
CA PHE A 39 -5.83 14.33 7.05
C PHE A 39 -6.44 15.50 6.25
N PRO A 40 -7.68 15.90 6.56
CA PRO A 40 -8.32 17.02 5.90
C PRO A 40 -7.58 18.33 6.21
N ASN A 41 -7.79 19.35 5.37
CA ASN A 41 -6.98 20.58 5.36
C ASN A 41 -6.99 21.40 6.63
N HIS A 42 -8.07 21.34 7.40
CA HIS A 42 -8.10 21.97 8.72
C HIS A 42 -7.12 21.31 9.70
N GLN A 43 -6.47 20.20 9.32
CA GLN A 43 -5.54 19.43 10.15
C GLN A 43 -4.19 19.16 9.47
N SER A 44 -3.99 19.42 8.18
CA SER A 44 -2.86 18.84 7.43
C SER A 44 -1.47 19.26 7.95
N ILE A 45 -1.36 20.43 8.58
CA ILE A 45 -0.14 20.90 9.27
C ILE A 45 -0.35 20.95 10.80
N SER A 46 -1.51 20.51 11.29
CA SER A 46 -1.77 20.49 12.74
C SER A 46 -0.81 19.53 13.43
N VAL A 47 -0.20 19.97 14.53
CA VAL A 47 0.58 19.12 15.43
C VAL A 47 -0.20 17.85 15.77
N PHE A 48 -1.52 17.95 15.91
CA PHE A 48 -2.44 16.83 16.11
C PHE A 48 -2.37 15.75 15.00
N ALA A 49 -2.31 16.14 13.72
CA ALA A 49 -2.18 15.19 12.62
C ALA A 49 -0.91 14.35 12.72
N ILE A 50 0.24 15.01 12.91
CA ILE A 50 1.52 14.33 13.07
C ILE A 50 1.51 13.47 14.34
N CYS A 51 1.07 14.02 15.47
CA CYS A 51 0.97 13.31 16.74
C CYS A 51 0.03 12.09 16.68
N SER A 52 -0.95 12.06 15.78
CA SER A 52 -1.81 10.88 15.57
C SER A 52 -1.13 9.76 14.76
N VAL A 53 -0.08 10.07 13.99
CA VAL A 53 0.66 9.11 13.15
C VAL A 53 1.85 8.51 13.91
N ILE A 54 2.56 9.32 14.72
CA ILE A 54 3.75 8.90 15.48
C ILE A 54 3.50 7.62 16.34
N PRO A 55 2.36 7.46 17.04
CA PRO A 55 2.08 6.24 17.81
C PRO A 55 2.14 4.96 16.98
N HIS A 56 1.84 5.02 15.67
CA HIS A 56 1.95 3.85 14.79
C HIS A 56 3.42 3.43 14.61
N GLY A 57 4.33 4.39 14.48
CA GLY A 57 5.77 4.10 14.42
C GLY A 57 6.24 3.50 15.74
N LEU A 58 5.96 4.19 16.85
CA LEU A 58 6.35 3.76 18.19
C LEU A 58 5.75 2.39 18.55
N LEU A 59 4.53 2.08 18.12
CA LEU A 59 3.91 0.78 18.30
C LEU A 59 4.75 -0.33 17.68
N SER A 60 5.22 -0.13 16.44
CA SER A 60 6.06 -1.11 15.77
C SER A 60 7.40 -1.28 16.51
N TRP A 61 8.07 -0.19 16.87
CA TRP A 61 9.35 -0.22 17.57
C TRP A 61 9.28 -0.83 18.98
N SER A 62 8.22 -0.52 19.74
CA SER A 62 8.00 -1.08 21.08
C SER A 62 7.81 -2.60 21.08
N SER A 63 7.55 -3.24 19.92
CA SER A 63 7.52 -4.70 19.80
C SER A 63 8.89 -5.37 20.06
N LEU A 64 9.99 -4.61 20.02
CA LEU A 64 11.32 -5.12 20.36
C LEU A 64 11.46 -5.45 21.85
N LEU A 65 10.67 -4.80 22.71
CA LEU A 65 10.61 -5.07 24.14
C LEU A 65 9.99 -6.44 24.45
N LEU A 66 9.23 -7.00 23.50
CA LEU A 66 8.51 -8.25 23.67
C LEU A 66 9.38 -9.46 23.28
N PRO A 67 9.45 -10.49 24.12
CA PRO A 67 10.20 -11.70 23.81
C PRO A 67 9.53 -12.47 22.66
N LEU A 68 10.36 -12.98 21.75
CA LEU A 68 9.94 -13.89 20.68
C LEU A 68 10.29 -15.35 21.03
N PRO A 69 9.50 -16.32 20.54
CA PRO A 69 9.86 -17.74 20.64
C PRO A 69 11.20 -18.02 19.96
N LYS A 70 12.04 -18.84 20.58
CA LYS A 70 13.35 -19.25 20.02
C LYS A 70 13.20 -20.24 18.85
N THR A 71 12.19 -21.11 18.91
CA THR A 71 12.00 -22.22 17.96
C THR A 71 10.84 -21.98 17.01
N ARG A 72 11.02 -22.38 15.73
CA ARG A 72 10.01 -22.22 14.69
C ARG A 72 8.83 -23.18 14.84
N ASN A 73 7.61 -22.64 14.92
CA ASN A 73 6.35 -23.41 14.89
C ASN A 73 5.62 -23.09 13.59
N PHE A 74 5.59 -24.06 12.68
CA PHE A 74 4.95 -23.92 11.37
C PHE A 74 3.46 -24.25 11.37
N SER A 75 2.92 -24.78 12.48
CA SER A 75 1.51 -25.17 12.59
C SER A 75 0.58 -23.97 12.83
N LYS A 76 1.12 -22.83 13.29
CA LYS A 76 0.33 -21.61 13.56
C LYS A 76 1.01 -20.38 12.96
N PRO A 77 0.24 -19.39 12.46
CA PRO A 77 0.77 -18.08 12.13
C PRO A 77 1.45 -17.47 13.37
N MET A 78 2.76 -17.22 13.29
CA MET A 78 3.54 -16.74 14.42
C MET A 78 4.61 -15.75 13.96
N ILE A 79 4.92 -14.80 14.85
CA ILE A 79 5.91 -13.76 14.63
C ILE A 79 7.31 -14.34 14.83
N TRP A 80 8.16 -14.19 13.83
CA TRP A 80 9.58 -14.51 13.83
C TRP A 80 10.44 -13.24 13.83
N PRO A 81 11.76 -13.34 14.17
CA PRO A 81 12.66 -12.19 14.09
C PRO A 81 12.63 -11.48 12.72
N GLU A 82 12.70 -12.24 11.62
CA GLU A 82 12.59 -11.73 10.25
C GLU A 82 11.31 -10.90 10.06
N PHE A 83 10.14 -11.50 10.36
CA PHE A 83 8.86 -10.83 10.19
C PHE A 83 8.70 -9.60 11.08
N ARG A 84 9.16 -9.67 12.34
CA ARG A 84 9.12 -8.52 13.26
C ARG A 84 9.92 -7.35 12.67
N LEU A 85 11.14 -7.60 12.22
CA LEU A 85 12.00 -6.56 11.65
C LEU A 85 11.43 -6.00 10.33
N HIS A 86 10.87 -6.85 9.46
CA HIS A 86 10.16 -6.39 8.26
C HIS A 86 8.94 -5.53 8.61
N SER A 87 8.13 -5.95 9.59
CA SER A 87 6.95 -5.19 10.03
C SER A 87 7.36 -3.81 10.58
N ILE A 88 8.41 -3.74 11.39
CA ILE A 88 8.98 -2.47 11.89
C ILE A 88 9.44 -1.58 10.74
N LEU A 89 10.21 -2.14 9.83
CA LEU A 89 10.79 -1.41 8.69
C LEU A 89 9.70 -0.83 7.78
N PHE A 90 8.73 -1.67 7.36
CA PHE A 90 7.67 -1.23 6.46
C PHE A 90 6.71 -0.24 7.15
N ALA A 91 6.37 -0.46 8.42
CA ALA A 91 5.59 0.51 9.17
C ALA A 91 6.31 1.86 9.30
N SER A 92 7.62 1.83 9.61
CA SER A 92 8.44 3.04 9.73
C SER A 92 8.49 3.81 8.41
N ARG A 93 8.66 3.12 7.27
CA ARG A 93 8.59 3.76 5.94
C ARG A 93 7.29 4.54 5.77
N HIS A 94 6.14 3.91 6.04
CA HIS A 94 4.85 4.55 5.86
C HIS A 94 4.61 5.72 6.83
N VAL A 95 5.05 5.59 8.09
CA VAL A 95 5.02 6.69 9.06
C VAL A 95 5.87 7.87 8.59
N ILE A 96 7.11 7.61 8.17
CA ILE A 96 8.02 8.64 7.64
C ILE A 96 7.40 9.32 6.42
N CYS A 97 6.95 8.56 5.41
CA CYS A 97 6.33 9.14 4.22
C CYS A 97 5.09 9.98 4.55
N THR A 98 4.27 9.53 5.51
CA THR A 98 3.08 10.26 5.96
C THR A 98 3.47 11.56 6.65
N VAL A 99 4.41 11.51 7.60
CA VAL A 99 4.87 12.69 8.36
C VAL A 99 5.57 13.71 7.46
N VAL A 100 6.45 13.25 6.55
CA VAL A 100 7.12 14.13 5.57
C VAL A 100 6.10 14.78 4.63
N THR A 101 5.05 14.06 4.21
CA THR A 101 3.95 14.67 3.43
C THR A 101 3.17 15.69 4.25
N LEU A 102 2.76 15.37 5.48
CA LEU A 102 2.02 16.31 6.35
C LEU A 102 2.82 17.57 6.67
N SER A 103 4.13 17.42 6.83
CA SER A 103 5.03 18.52 7.15
C SER A 103 5.47 19.31 5.92
N ASN A 104 5.00 18.94 4.71
CA ASN A 104 5.45 19.51 3.43
C ASN A 104 6.99 19.55 3.28
N LEU A 105 7.67 18.50 3.77
CA LEU A 105 9.14 18.41 3.75
C LEU A 105 9.69 17.71 2.51
N TRP A 106 8.81 17.25 1.61
CA TRP A 106 9.26 16.81 0.29
C TRP A 106 9.85 18.00 -0.46
N PRO A 107 10.90 17.82 -1.29
CA PRO A 107 11.42 18.89 -2.15
C PRO A 107 10.25 19.52 -2.93
N ASN A 108 9.86 20.74 -2.53
CA ASN A 108 8.56 21.35 -2.88
C ASN A 108 8.20 21.18 -4.34
N ASN A 109 6.96 20.78 -4.62
CA ASN A 109 6.41 20.68 -5.96
C ASN A 109 5.70 21.98 -6.38
N ASP A 110 6.37 23.12 -6.18
CA ASP A 110 5.84 24.42 -6.59
C ASP A 110 6.08 24.62 -8.09
N ASN A 111 4.95 24.67 -8.79
CA ASN A 111 4.66 25.19 -10.14
C ASN A 111 5.66 24.87 -11.26
N GLY A 112 5.42 23.76 -11.96
CA GLY A 112 5.89 23.52 -13.34
C GLY A 112 7.39 23.27 -13.50
N ASN A 113 8.19 23.46 -12.44
CA ASN A 113 9.62 23.24 -12.51
C ASN A 113 9.90 21.72 -12.51
N ILE A 114 10.20 21.20 -13.69
CA ILE A 114 10.56 19.79 -13.94
C ILE A 114 11.68 19.33 -12.99
N GLY A 115 12.65 20.20 -12.68
CA GLY A 115 13.74 19.89 -11.76
C GLY A 115 13.27 19.61 -10.33
N LYS A 116 12.23 20.31 -9.84
CA LYS A 116 11.62 20.06 -8.52
C LYS A 116 10.85 18.74 -8.49
N ILE A 117 10.09 18.43 -9.55
CA ILE A 117 9.38 17.15 -9.72
C ILE A 117 10.37 15.97 -9.67
N ILE A 118 11.49 16.08 -10.38
CA ILE A 118 12.55 15.06 -10.37
C ILE A 118 13.12 14.89 -8.97
N LYS A 119 13.38 15.98 -8.24
CA LYS A 119 13.91 15.91 -6.86
C LYS A 119 12.94 15.22 -5.90
N ASP A 120 11.64 15.53 -5.93
CA ASP A 120 10.61 14.81 -5.14
C ASP A 120 10.60 13.32 -5.49
N GLY A 121 10.58 13.00 -6.78
CA GLY A 121 10.56 11.61 -7.24
C GLY A 121 11.79 10.82 -6.81
N VAL A 122 12.98 11.43 -6.90
CA VAL A 122 14.24 10.83 -6.43
C VAL A 122 14.24 10.64 -4.92
N ALA A 123 13.78 11.63 -4.14
CA ALA A 123 13.71 11.51 -2.69
C ALA A 123 12.83 10.32 -2.24
N ARG A 124 11.66 10.15 -2.86
CA ARG A 124 10.76 9.02 -2.61
C ARG A 124 11.36 7.69 -3.05
N ALA A 125 12.03 7.68 -4.21
CA ALA A 125 12.73 6.51 -4.72
C ALA A 125 13.81 6.02 -3.74
N ILE A 126 14.60 6.95 -3.18
CA ILE A 126 15.63 6.64 -2.17
C ILE A 126 15.02 5.94 -0.96
N ILE A 127 13.90 6.45 -0.43
CA ILE A 127 13.23 5.82 0.72
C ILE A 127 12.76 4.39 0.39
N ILE A 128 12.16 4.18 -0.78
CA ILE A 128 11.67 2.85 -1.18
C ILE A 128 12.81 1.88 -1.45
N MET A 129 13.82 2.30 -2.21
CA MET A 129 14.98 1.46 -2.53
C MET A 129 15.79 1.14 -1.28
N GLY A 130 16.01 2.12 -0.40
CA GLY A 130 16.65 1.93 0.90
C GLY A 130 15.86 0.95 1.77
N THR A 131 14.53 1.10 1.84
CA THR A 131 13.66 0.14 2.54
C THR A 131 13.80 -1.28 1.97
N ASN A 132 13.77 -1.44 0.65
CA ASN A 132 13.90 -2.76 0.01
C ASN A 132 15.30 -3.37 0.21
N HIS A 133 16.34 -2.54 0.24
CA HIS A 133 17.70 -2.96 0.53
C HIS A 133 17.82 -3.48 1.97
N ILE A 134 17.32 -2.71 2.95
CA ILE A 134 17.30 -3.13 4.36
C ILE A 134 16.44 -4.40 4.55
N ALA A 135 15.30 -4.51 3.87
CA ALA A 135 14.47 -5.71 3.92
C ALA A 135 15.22 -6.95 3.38
N SER A 136 16.02 -6.78 2.33
CA SER A 136 16.87 -7.83 1.77
C SER A 136 17.97 -8.23 2.74
N PHE A 137 18.60 -7.24 3.39
CA PHE A 137 19.59 -7.47 4.45
C PHE A 137 18.99 -8.24 5.63
N ILE A 138 17.81 -7.85 6.13
CA ILE A 138 17.09 -8.58 7.19
C ILE A 138 16.82 -10.02 6.77
N THR A 139 16.37 -10.23 5.53
CA THR A 139 16.08 -11.58 5.00
C THR A 139 17.35 -12.43 4.94
N ALA A 140 18.48 -11.84 4.56
CA ALA A 140 19.76 -12.56 4.49
C ALA A 140 20.28 -13.02 5.86
N HIS A 141 20.00 -12.25 6.92
CA HIS A 141 20.51 -12.55 8.27
C HIS A 141 19.54 -13.32 9.17
N TYR A 142 18.24 -13.14 8.98
CA TYR A 142 17.19 -13.69 9.85
C TYR A 142 16.19 -14.59 9.11
N GLY A 143 16.24 -14.60 7.79
CA GLY A 143 15.42 -15.46 6.95
C GLY A 143 15.86 -16.93 7.03
N ASP A 144 15.03 -17.77 6.45
CA ASP A 144 15.26 -19.22 6.35
C ASP A 144 15.12 -19.59 4.88
N CYS A 145 16.15 -20.25 4.35
CA CYS A 145 16.26 -20.59 2.94
C CYS A 145 15.18 -21.59 2.49
N ASP A 146 14.71 -22.45 3.40
CA ASP A 146 13.75 -23.51 3.08
C ASP A 146 12.31 -23.05 3.32
N LYS A 147 12.08 -22.28 4.40
CA LYS A 147 10.74 -21.83 4.80
C LYS A 147 10.72 -20.36 5.19
N ARG A 148 10.52 -19.50 4.19
CA ARG A 148 10.33 -18.05 4.39
C ARG A 148 8.99 -17.74 5.06
N THR A 149 9.01 -16.79 6.01
CA THR A 149 7.88 -16.48 6.90
C THR A 149 6.55 -16.23 6.18
N THR A 150 6.57 -15.53 5.05
CA THR A 150 5.34 -15.23 4.27
C THR A 150 4.90 -16.38 3.36
N ASN A 151 5.82 -17.26 2.94
CA ASN A 151 5.51 -18.37 2.05
C ASN A 151 5.05 -19.62 2.83
N SER A 152 5.54 -19.81 4.05
CA SER A 152 5.23 -20.98 4.87
C SER A 152 4.13 -20.73 5.92
N MET A 153 3.37 -19.64 5.80
CA MET A 153 2.29 -19.36 6.73
C MET A 153 1.16 -20.40 6.57
N PRO A 154 0.71 -21.05 7.65
CA PRO A 154 -0.30 -22.09 7.55
C PRO A 154 -1.65 -21.51 7.14
N TYR A 155 -2.36 -22.26 6.30
CA TYR A 155 -3.73 -21.99 5.87
C TYR A 155 -4.67 -23.02 6.49
N PRO A 156 -5.97 -22.71 6.59
CA PRO A 156 -6.96 -23.71 6.97
C PRO A 156 -6.93 -24.92 6.02
N PRO A 157 -7.16 -26.15 6.51
CA PRO A 157 -7.00 -27.36 5.72
C PRO A 157 -7.96 -27.45 4.52
N GLN A 158 -9.08 -26.72 4.57
CA GLN A 158 -10.06 -26.65 3.49
C GLN A 158 -9.59 -25.81 2.29
N ILE A 159 -8.54 -24.98 2.46
CA ILE A 159 -8.02 -24.13 1.38
C ILE A 159 -7.01 -24.92 0.56
N THR A 160 -7.35 -25.19 -0.70
CA THR A 160 -6.51 -25.99 -1.60
C THR A 160 -5.18 -25.30 -1.91
N PRO A 161 -4.11 -26.03 -2.25
CA PRO A 161 -2.81 -25.43 -2.60
C PRO A 161 -2.91 -24.38 -3.72
N ALA A 162 -3.79 -24.60 -4.71
CA ALA A 162 -4.05 -23.64 -5.78
C ALA A 162 -4.68 -22.34 -5.25
N GLN A 163 -5.66 -22.43 -4.34
CA GLN A 163 -6.25 -21.26 -3.70
C GLN A 163 -5.22 -20.50 -2.86
N GLN A 164 -4.40 -21.23 -2.08
CA GLN A 164 -3.33 -20.61 -1.29
C GLN A 164 -2.35 -19.83 -2.17
N LEU A 165 -1.97 -20.37 -3.34
CA LEU A 165 -1.09 -19.69 -4.28
C LEU A 165 -1.69 -18.37 -4.79
N ILE A 166 -2.99 -18.35 -5.13
CA ILE A 166 -3.68 -17.14 -5.56
C ILE A 166 -3.68 -16.11 -4.44
N ILE A 167 -4.09 -16.51 -3.24
CA ILE A 167 -4.17 -15.62 -2.08
C ILE A 167 -2.79 -15.02 -1.78
N LYS A 168 -1.73 -15.84 -1.77
CA LYS A 168 -0.34 -15.37 -1.58
C LYS A 168 0.10 -14.40 -2.66
N LYS A 169 -0.25 -14.66 -3.92
CA LYS A 169 0.02 -13.73 -5.03
C LYS A 169 -0.65 -12.37 -4.80
N TRP A 170 -1.89 -12.37 -4.32
CA TRP A 170 -2.60 -11.12 -3.99
C TRP A 170 -2.04 -10.41 -2.76
N TYR A 171 -1.65 -11.13 -1.72
CA TYR A 171 -0.91 -10.53 -0.60
C TYR A 171 0.39 -9.85 -1.08
N SER A 172 1.10 -10.51 -1.99
CA SER A 172 2.34 -9.96 -2.57
C SER A 172 2.04 -8.72 -3.42
N LEU A 173 0.93 -8.73 -4.17
CA LEU A 173 0.46 -7.59 -4.93
C LEU A 173 0.10 -6.41 -4.04
N SER A 174 -0.56 -6.65 -2.91
CA SER A 174 -0.90 -5.62 -1.94
C SER A 174 0.34 -5.04 -1.24
N GLN A 175 1.36 -5.85 -0.96
CA GLN A 175 2.66 -5.36 -0.46
C GLN A 175 3.37 -4.45 -1.48
N PHE A 176 3.26 -4.80 -2.77
CA PHE A 176 3.74 -3.93 -3.84
C PHE A 176 2.94 -2.62 -3.90
N GLY A 177 1.62 -2.70 -3.85
CA GLY A 177 0.72 -1.55 -3.80
C GLY A 177 1.01 -0.61 -2.63
N ALA A 178 1.32 -1.17 -1.45
CA ALA A 178 1.76 -0.39 -0.30
C ALA A 178 3.06 0.39 -0.59
N SER A 179 4.03 -0.20 -1.28
CA SER A 179 5.25 0.53 -1.65
C SER A 179 4.98 1.63 -2.67
N VAL A 180 4.12 1.38 -3.66
CA VAL A 180 3.67 2.39 -4.61
C VAL A 180 2.96 3.55 -3.92
N SER A 181 2.19 3.27 -2.88
CA SER A 181 1.48 4.30 -2.11
C SER A 181 2.45 5.37 -1.60
N CYS A 182 3.67 4.99 -1.18
CA CYS A 182 4.73 5.91 -0.72
C CYS A 182 5.28 6.84 -1.82
N LEU A 183 5.08 6.52 -3.10
CA LEU A 183 5.46 7.38 -4.22
C LEU A 183 4.46 8.53 -4.43
N MET A 184 3.32 8.48 -3.75
CA MET A 184 2.27 9.47 -3.87
C MET A 184 2.48 10.60 -2.86
N ASN A 185 2.31 11.84 -3.32
CA ASN A 185 2.32 13.00 -2.44
C ASN A 185 0.96 13.17 -1.75
N ASP A 186 0.55 12.15 -0.99
CA ASP A 186 -0.75 12.08 -0.35
C ASP A 186 -0.62 11.35 0.99
N ALA A 187 -0.79 12.07 2.10
CA ALA A 187 -0.64 11.53 3.44
C ALA A 187 -1.66 10.42 3.74
N SER A 188 -2.87 10.50 3.18
CA SER A 188 -3.91 9.47 3.41
C SER A 188 -3.55 8.16 2.71
N ILE A 189 -3.02 8.25 1.49
CA ILE A 189 -2.55 7.08 0.73
C ILE A 189 -1.26 6.51 1.33
N ASN A 190 -0.38 7.35 1.87
CA ASN A 190 0.82 6.92 2.61
C ASN A 190 0.45 6.21 3.91
N PHE A 191 -0.59 6.66 4.60
CA PHE A 191 -1.04 6.11 5.88
C PHE A 191 -1.80 4.78 5.74
N ALA A 192 -2.67 4.65 4.72
CA ALA A 192 -3.61 3.53 4.61
C ALA A 192 -2.99 2.11 4.72
N PRO A 193 -1.82 1.81 4.14
CA PRO A 193 -1.23 0.47 4.26
C PRO A 193 -0.75 0.11 5.68
N LEU A 194 -0.58 1.09 6.59
CA LEU A 194 -0.18 0.82 7.97
C LEU A 194 -1.13 -0.13 8.67
N LEU A 195 -2.43 -0.05 8.39
CA LEU A 195 -3.41 -0.94 9.02
C LEU A 195 -3.05 -2.39 8.75
N ALA A 196 -2.88 -2.78 7.49
CA ALA A 196 -2.56 -4.17 7.16
C ALA A 196 -1.21 -4.60 7.74
N ILE A 197 -0.20 -3.71 7.71
CA ILE A 197 1.14 -3.98 8.24
C ILE A 197 1.10 -4.25 9.75
N GLN A 198 0.30 -3.49 10.51
CA GLN A 198 0.18 -3.63 11.97
C GLN A 198 -0.85 -4.67 12.40
N MET A 199 -1.88 -4.91 11.60
CA MET A 199 -2.88 -5.95 11.86
C MET A 199 -2.26 -7.34 11.77
N ALA A 200 -1.31 -7.58 10.86
CA ALA A 200 -0.64 -8.87 10.75
C ALA A 200 0.01 -9.36 12.07
N PRO A 201 0.94 -8.62 12.72
CA PRO A 201 1.51 -9.03 14.00
C PRO A 201 0.47 -9.09 15.13
N LEU A 202 -0.53 -8.20 15.16
CA LEU A 202 -1.62 -8.28 16.14
C LEU A 202 -2.37 -9.61 16.01
N LEU A 203 -2.80 -9.97 14.80
CA LEU A 203 -3.54 -11.20 14.53
C LEU A 203 -2.69 -12.44 14.81
N MET A 204 -1.40 -12.46 14.45
CA MET A 204 -0.49 -13.56 14.82
C MET A 204 -0.37 -13.71 16.34
N THR A 205 -0.33 -12.60 17.08
CA THR A 205 -0.31 -12.62 18.54
C THR A 205 -1.60 -13.21 19.11
N LEU A 206 -2.76 -12.86 18.54
CA LEU A 206 -4.06 -13.41 18.95
C LEU A 206 -4.17 -14.90 18.64
N VAL A 207 -3.69 -15.37 17.49
CA VAL A 207 -3.65 -16.81 17.17
C VAL A 207 -2.74 -17.56 18.13
N ARG A 208 -1.54 -17.03 18.40
CA ARG A 208 -0.60 -17.62 19.37
C ARG A 208 -1.20 -17.74 20.77
N LYS A 209 -1.95 -16.72 21.21
CA LYS A 209 -2.65 -16.72 22.51
C LYS A 209 -3.94 -17.56 22.52
N GLY A 210 -4.31 -18.19 21.39
CA GLY A 210 -5.51 -19.00 21.25
C GLY A 210 -6.81 -18.19 21.33
N LYS A 211 -6.76 -16.88 21.02
CA LYS A 211 -7.92 -15.99 21.06
C LYS A 211 -8.70 -15.99 19.75
N ILE A 212 -8.03 -16.28 18.64
CA ILE A 212 -8.64 -16.42 17.32
C ILE A 212 -8.07 -17.62 16.59
N THR A 213 -8.75 -18.06 15.54
CA THR A 213 -8.32 -19.20 14.71
C THR A 213 -7.50 -18.74 13.49
N ILE A 214 -6.89 -19.69 12.79
CA ILE A 214 -6.19 -19.45 11.50
C ILE A 214 -7.16 -18.88 10.46
N TRP A 215 -8.44 -19.27 10.50
CA TRP A 215 -9.49 -18.71 9.65
C TRP A 215 -9.68 -17.21 9.92
N THR A 216 -9.86 -16.84 11.19
CA THR A 216 -10.05 -15.45 11.59
C THR A 216 -8.83 -14.60 11.20
N TYR A 217 -7.62 -15.14 11.36
CA TYR A 217 -6.39 -14.47 10.92
C TYR A 217 -6.46 -14.09 9.44
N HIS A 218 -6.66 -15.05 8.54
CA HIS A 218 -6.64 -14.76 7.10
C HIS A 218 -7.81 -13.88 6.67
N ARG A 219 -9.01 -14.06 7.25
CA ARG A 219 -10.17 -13.20 6.95
C ARG A 219 -9.90 -11.74 7.31
N VAL A 220 -9.51 -11.47 8.55
CA VAL A 220 -9.29 -10.10 9.02
C VAL A 220 -8.09 -9.47 8.33
N TYR A 221 -7.03 -10.25 8.07
CA TYR A 221 -5.87 -9.77 7.33
C TYR A 221 -6.22 -9.42 5.88
N SER A 222 -6.93 -10.30 5.15
CA SER A 222 -7.43 -10.00 3.79
C SER A 222 -8.32 -8.75 3.76
N LEU A 223 -9.21 -8.57 4.73
CA LEU A 223 -10.04 -7.37 4.85
C LEU A 223 -9.20 -6.12 5.10
N SER A 224 -8.15 -6.21 5.95
CA SER A 224 -7.25 -5.07 6.20
C SER A 224 -6.46 -4.66 4.95
N LEU A 225 -6.04 -5.62 4.12
CA LEU A 225 -5.41 -5.36 2.83
C LEU A 225 -6.41 -4.73 1.85
N PHE A 226 -7.62 -5.28 1.78
CA PHE A 226 -8.69 -4.78 0.91
C PHE A 226 -9.08 -3.34 1.25
N LEU A 227 -9.14 -2.99 2.55
CA LEU A 227 -9.51 -1.66 3.01
C LEU A 227 -8.58 -0.56 2.48
N GLY A 228 -7.29 -0.86 2.27
CA GLY A 228 -6.37 0.08 1.61
C GLY A 228 -6.79 0.44 0.19
N TYR A 229 -7.33 -0.52 -0.56
CA TYR A 229 -7.89 -0.26 -1.90
C TYR A 229 -9.19 0.53 -1.80
N VAL A 230 -10.07 0.19 -0.86
CA VAL A 230 -11.32 0.92 -0.63
C VAL A 230 -11.04 2.39 -0.34
N ILE A 231 -10.06 2.69 0.53
CA ILE A 231 -9.64 4.06 0.83
C ILE A 231 -9.21 4.81 -0.44
N VAL A 232 -8.36 4.21 -1.26
CA VAL A 232 -7.96 4.81 -2.54
C VAL A 232 -9.20 5.06 -3.39
N CYS A 233 -10.06 4.06 -3.58
CA CYS A 233 -11.28 4.18 -4.39
C CYS A 233 -12.22 5.28 -3.89
N THR A 234 -12.46 5.37 -2.57
CA THR A 234 -13.28 6.41 -1.96
C THR A 234 -12.69 7.79 -2.22
N ARG A 235 -11.36 7.95 -2.09
CA ARG A 235 -10.68 9.21 -2.44
C ARG A 235 -10.91 9.57 -3.91
N LEU A 236 -10.75 8.60 -4.82
CA LEU A 236 -10.96 8.83 -6.26
C LEU A 236 -12.41 9.27 -6.53
N LEU A 237 -13.40 8.59 -5.95
CA LEU A 237 -14.82 8.86 -6.21
C LEU A 237 -15.27 10.21 -5.66
N LEU A 238 -14.79 10.59 -4.46
CA LEU A 238 -15.17 11.86 -3.84
C LEU A 238 -14.58 13.07 -4.56
N LEU A 239 -13.49 12.91 -5.31
CA LEU A 239 -12.94 13.97 -6.17
C LEU A 239 -13.86 14.34 -7.34
N PHE A 240 -14.75 13.45 -7.77
CA PHE A 240 -15.70 13.68 -8.87
C PHE A 240 -17.12 14.03 -8.39
N LYS A 241 -17.32 14.30 -7.08
CA LYS A 241 -18.66 14.63 -6.56
C LYS A 241 -19.01 16.08 -6.92
N PRO A 242 -20.12 16.33 -7.65
CA PRO A 242 -20.56 17.70 -7.98
C PRO A 242 -20.83 18.51 -6.71
N GLY A 243 -20.39 19.77 -6.67
CA GLY A 243 -20.51 20.63 -5.49
C GLY A 243 -19.54 20.28 -4.34
N TYR A 244 -18.66 19.29 -4.53
CA TYR A 244 -17.56 19.05 -3.60
C TYR A 244 -16.48 20.11 -3.83
N ASN A 245 -16.58 21.23 -3.09
CA ASN A 245 -15.54 22.24 -3.05
C ASN A 245 -14.27 21.60 -2.49
N GLY A 246 -13.34 21.19 -3.36
CA GLY A 246 -12.08 20.52 -3.03
C GLY A 246 -11.12 21.31 -2.13
N ASN A 247 -11.58 22.39 -1.51
CA ASN A 247 -10.91 23.20 -0.50
C ASN A 247 -10.60 22.42 0.80
N TYR A 248 -11.07 21.18 0.93
CA TYR A 248 -10.98 20.40 2.17
C TYR A 248 -10.02 19.20 2.13
N ILE A 249 -9.47 18.80 0.97
CA ILE A 249 -8.62 17.60 0.86
C ILE A 249 -7.11 17.91 0.81
N PHE A 250 -6.64 19.03 0.23
CA PHE A 250 -5.21 19.41 0.26
C PHE A 250 -4.89 20.93 0.34
N GLY A 251 -4.56 21.45 1.52
CA GLY A 251 -4.22 22.85 1.82
C GLY A 251 -5.28 23.89 1.43
N LYS A 252 -5.53 24.89 2.28
CA LYS A 252 -6.02 26.17 1.78
C LYS A 252 -4.80 26.93 1.27
N GLU A 253 -4.56 26.90 -0.03
CA GLU A 253 -3.97 28.02 -0.78
C GLU A 253 -4.02 27.70 -2.28
N TYR A 254 -4.32 28.75 -3.07
CA TYR A 254 -4.46 28.77 -4.54
C TYR A 254 -5.82 28.45 -5.14
N ILE A 255 -6.93 28.86 -4.51
CA ILE A 255 -7.98 29.45 -5.36
C ILE A 255 -7.41 30.80 -5.83
N GLY A 256 -6.50 30.76 -6.81
CA GLY A 256 -6.47 31.85 -7.77
C GLY A 256 -7.72 31.70 -8.63
N ASP A 257 -8.24 32.80 -9.14
CA ASP A 257 -9.42 32.83 -10.02
C ASP A 257 -9.26 31.96 -11.29
N ASP A 258 -8.07 31.43 -11.53
CA ASP A 258 -7.67 30.62 -12.66
C ASP A 258 -7.84 29.12 -12.32
N GLY A 259 -8.84 28.45 -12.91
CA GLY A 259 -9.29 27.06 -12.70
C GLY A 259 -8.28 25.91 -12.90
N GLY A 260 -6.97 26.13 -12.77
CA GLY A 260 -5.91 25.14 -12.98
C GLY A 260 -5.76 24.06 -11.90
N MET A 261 -6.45 24.17 -10.76
CA MET A 261 -6.28 23.24 -9.64
C MET A 261 -6.94 21.87 -9.87
N THR A 262 -7.97 21.80 -10.72
CA THR A 262 -8.75 20.57 -11.00
C THR A 262 -7.92 19.55 -11.80
N ALA A 263 -7.13 20.00 -12.78
CA ALA A 263 -6.33 19.13 -13.65
C ALA A 263 -5.20 18.39 -12.92
N ARG A 264 -4.46 19.07 -12.02
CA ARG A 264 -3.41 18.42 -11.20
C ARG A 264 -4.00 17.38 -10.25
N ARG A 265 -5.18 17.64 -9.69
CA ARG A 265 -5.89 16.74 -8.77
C ARG A 265 -6.35 15.47 -9.49
N VAL A 266 -6.91 15.62 -10.68
CA VAL A 266 -7.26 14.52 -11.58
C VAL A 266 -6.01 13.71 -11.95
N ALA A 267 -4.88 14.35 -12.25
CA ALA A 267 -3.63 13.66 -12.55
C ALA A 267 -3.08 12.80 -11.40
N TYR A 268 -3.00 13.29 -10.17
CA TYR A 268 -2.55 12.45 -9.03
C TYR A 268 -3.46 11.25 -8.74
N THR A 269 -4.73 11.43 -9.05
CA THR A 269 -5.83 10.48 -8.81
C THR A 269 -5.82 9.40 -9.89
N ILE A 270 -5.68 9.78 -11.15
CA ILE A 270 -5.38 8.87 -12.26
C ILE A 270 -4.06 8.14 -11.99
N ARG A 271 -3.02 8.82 -11.50
CA ARG A 271 -1.74 8.19 -11.13
C ARG A 271 -1.94 7.08 -10.10
N ALA A 272 -2.74 7.32 -9.06
CA ALA A 272 -3.10 6.30 -8.07
C ALA A 272 -3.84 5.15 -8.73
N ALA A 273 -4.88 5.45 -9.52
CA ALA A 273 -5.72 4.45 -10.17
C ALA A 273 -4.94 3.59 -11.17
N ILE A 274 -4.12 4.21 -12.02
CA ILE A 274 -3.22 3.53 -12.95
C ILE A 274 -2.24 2.69 -12.14
N LEU A 275 -1.53 3.25 -11.17
CA LEU A 275 -0.52 2.48 -10.45
C LEU A 275 -1.13 1.32 -9.66
N TYR A 276 -2.31 1.47 -9.06
CA TYR A 276 -3.00 0.38 -8.34
C TYR A 276 -3.60 -0.69 -9.28
N ASN A 277 -4.10 -0.33 -10.46
CA ASN A 277 -4.67 -1.29 -11.43
C ASN A 277 -3.61 -1.93 -12.34
N THR A 278 -2.56 -1.19 -12.68
CA THR A 278 -1.46 -1.66 -13.53
C THR A 278 -0.49 -2.56 -12.79
N LEU A 279 -0.63 -2.80 -11.48
CA LEU A 279 0.22 -3.73 -10.72
C LEU A 279 0.27 -5.16 -11.32
N ILE A 280 -0.69 -5.51 -12.16
CA ILE A 280 -0.68 -6.75 -12.95
C ILE A 280 0.46 -6.76 -14.00
N VAL A 281 0.82 -5.60 -14.56
CA VAL A 281 1.84 -5.43 -15.60
C VAL A 281 3.26 -5.66 -15.04
N PRO A 282 3.71 -5.06 -13.92
CA PRO A 282 4.98 -5.38 -13.26
C PRO A 282 5.15 -6.87 -12.96
N MET A 283 4.07 -7.56 -12.54
CA MET A 283 4.15 -9.00 -12.27
C MET A 283 4.33 -9.83 -13.53
N LYS A 284 3.74 -9.42 -14.66
CA LYS A 284 3.98 -10.07 -15.96
C LYS A 284 5.39 -9.75 -16.49
N LEU A 285 5.85 -8.51 -16.29
CA LEU A 285 7.21 -8.08 -16.63
C LEU A 285 8.29 -8.84 -15.85
N ARG A 286 7.99 -9.35 -14.64
CA ARG A 286 8.92 -10.19 -13.88
C ARG A 286 9.32 -11.47 -14.62
N ASN A 287 8.52 -11.94 -15.58
CA ASN A 287 8.89 -13.08 -16.43
C ASN A 287 9.99 -12.71 -17.45
N TYR A 288 10.25 -11.41 -17.66
CA TYR A 288 11.16 -10.89 -18.69
C TYR A 288 12.28 -10.01 -18.11
N ALA A 289 12.14 -9.53 -16.88
CA ALA A 289 13.07 -8.61 -16.24
C ALA A 289 13.27 -8.95 -14.75
N SER A 290 14.46 -8.64 -14.24
CA SER A 290 14.76 -8.83 -12.81
C SER A 290 13.86 -7.93 -11.95
N ALA A 291 13.64 -8.33 -10.70
CA ALA A 291 12.82 -7.54 -9.77
C ALA A 291 13.36 -6.11 -9.60
N LYS A 292 14.69 -5.93 -9.59
CA LYS A 292 15.33 -4.61 -9.51
C LYS A 292 14.96 -3.73 -10.70
N VAL A 293 15.00 -4.28 -11.91
CA VAL A 293 14.65 -3.57 -13.15
C VAL A 293 13.18 -3.19 -13.18
N VAL A 294 12.29 -4.12 -12.80
CA VAL A 294 10.85 -3.83 -12.69
C VAL A 294 10.57 -2.71 -11.69
N TRP A 295 11.23 -2.73 -10.52
CA TRP A 295 11.11 -1.65 -9.53
C TRP A 295 11.62 -0.32 -10.04
N LEU A 296 12.78 -0.30 -10.69
CA LEU A 296 13.34 0.93 -11.27
C LEU A 296 12.38 1.53 -12.29
N MET A 297 11.81 0.72 -13.19
CA MET A 297 10.83 1.17 -14.17
C MET A 297 9.56 1.72 -13.52
N VAL A 298 9.01 1.04 -12.52
CA VAL A 298 7.80 1.51 -11.82
C VAL A 298 8.08 2.81 -11.08
N ILE A 299 9.22 2.92 -10.39
CA ILE A 299 9.62 4.13 -9.68
C ILE A 299 9.82 5.28 -10.67
N LEU A 300 10.54 5.06 -11.76
CA LEU A 300 10.84 6.09 -12.76
C LEU A 300 9.56 6.53 -13.48
N PHE A 301 8.69 5.58 -13.85
CA PHE A 301 7.41 5.89 -14.47
C PHE A 301 6.50 6.66 -13.51
N ALA A 302 6.33 6.14 -12.29
CA ALA A 302 5.46 6.75 -11.31
C ALA A 302 5.97 8.12 -10.88
N SER A 303 7.27 8.29 -10.65
CA SER A 303 7.81 9.46 -9.93
C SER A 303 8.36 10.55 -10.84
N ILE A 304 8.65 10.22 -12.11
CA ILE A 304 9.28 11.16 -13.05
C ILE A 304 8.45 11.25 -14.33
N ILE A 305 8.34 10.16 -15.09
CA ILE A 305 7.71 10.19 -16.43
C ILE A 305 6.27 10.70 -16.34
N TYR A 306 5.46 10.08 -15.48
CA TYR A 306 4.04 10.43 -15.39
C TYR A 306 3.81 11.88 -14.94
N PRO A 307 4.44 12.38 -13.85
CA PRO A 307 4.33 13.79 -13.49
C PRO A 307 4.75 14.76 -14.59
N VAL A 308 5.85 14.47 -15.29
CA VAL A 308 6.33 15.30 -16.42
C VAL A 308 5.31 15.29 -17.56
N MET A 309 4.87 14.11 -18.01
CA MET A 309 3.84 13.99 -19.06
C MET A 309 2.56 14.72 -18.67
N SER A 310 2.10 14.57 -17.43
CA SER A 310 0.91 15.25 -16.93
C SER A 310 1.08 16.77 -16.89
N SER A 311 2.26 17.27 -16.52
CA SER A 311 2.55 18.70 -16.51
C SER A 311 2.59 19.29 -17.92
N MET A 312 3.14 18.54 -18.88
CA MET A 312 3.18 18.92 -20.29
C MET A 312 1.77 18.93 -20.89
N LEU A 313 0.97 17.89 -20.61
CA LEU A 313 -0.44 17.83 -21.02
C LEU A 313 -1.22 19.02 -20.44
N ALA A 314 -1.09 19.28 -19.13
CA ALA A 314 -1.74 20.43 -18.52
C ALA A 314 -1.32 21.73 -19.20
N SER A 315 -0.01 21.97 -19.39
CA SER A 315 0.48 23.15 -20.09
C SER A 315 -0.13 23.28 -21.49
N PHE A 316 -0.17 22.19 -22.26
CA PHE A 316 -0.73 22.17 -23.62
C PHE A 316 -2.22 22.53 -23.66
N TYR A 317 -3.02 22.02 -22.71
CA TYR A 317 -4.44 22.35 -22.62
C TYR A 317 -4.70 23.78 -22.16
N PHE A 318 -3.85 24.35 -21.29
CA PHE A 318 -4.04 25.71 -20.75
C PHE A 318 -3.42 26.83 -21.60
N THR A 319 -2.47 26.53 -22.51
CA THR A 319 -1.90 27.55 -23.42
C THR A 319 -2.73 27.81 -24.67
N LYS A 320 -3.77 27.03 -24.91
CA LYS A 320 -4.63 27.20 -26.08
C LYS A 320 -5.76 28.15 -25.65
N ASP A 321 -5.62 29.44 -25.96
CA ASP A 321 -6.66 30.46 -25.90
C ASP A 321 -7.80 30.08 -26.87
N VAL A 322 -8.59 29.09 -26.49
CA VAL A 322 -9.73 28.59 -27.26
C VAL A 322 -10.97 29.18 -26.61
N GLU A 323 -11.85 29.76 -27.43
CA GLU A 323 -13.09 30.41 -27.05
C GLU A 323 -13.83 29.64 -25.93
N GLU A 324 -14.19 30.35 -24.85
CA GLU A 324 -14.62 29.83 -23.54
C GLU A 324 -15.87 28.93 -23.58
N GLU A 325 -16.68 28.98 -24.64
CA GLU A 325 -17.98 28.31 -24.69
C GLU A 325 -17.92 26.84 -25.19
N GLU A 326 -17.07 26.52 -26.18
CA GLU A 326 -16.91 25.13 -26.67
C GLU A 326 -16.03 24.27 -25.75
N THR A 327 -15.19 24.89 -24.92
CA THR A 327 -14.25 24.17 -24.04
C THR A 327 -14.93 23.57 -22.81
N GLY A 328 -16.01 24.18 -22.31
CA GLY A 328 -16.75 23.69 -21.15
C GLY A 328 -17.38 22.30 -21.36
N GLU A 329 -18.01 22.08 -22.52
CA GLU A 329 -18.61 20.78 -22.84
C GLU A 329 -17.56 19.68 -23.05
N GLY A 330 -16.44 20.01 -23.71
CA GLY A 330 -15.34 19.07 -23.93
C GLY A 330 -14.66 18.62 -22.64
N ILE A 331 -14.43 19.54 -21.70
CA ILE A 331 -13.87 19.24 -20.38
C ILE A 331 -14.82 18.36 -19.57
N ALA A 332 -16.12 18.72 -19.53
CA ALA A 332 -17.13 17.93 -18.82
C ALA A 332 -17.25 16.51 -19.39
N ALA A 333 -17.23 16.36 -20.72
CA ALA A 333 -17.26 15.05 -21.38
C ALA A 333 -16.01 14.21 -21.05
N PHE A 334 -14.83 14.82 -21.05
CA PHE A 334 -13.59 14.14 -20.67
C PHE A 334 -13.58 13.70 -19.20
N GLU A 335 -14.02 14.57 -18.29
CA GLU A 335 -14.14 14.25 -16.85
C GLU A 335 -15.11 13.08 -16.61
N GLU A 336 -16.26 13.07 -17.28
CA GLU A 336 -17.23 11.99 -17.16
C GLU A 336 -16.72 10.68 -17.78
N MET A 337 -16.03 10.73 -18.93
CA MET A 337 -15.35 9.56 -19.51
C MET A 337 -14.33 8.98 -18.51
N LEU A 338 -13.50 9.85 -17.93
CA LEU A 338 -12.48 9.44 -16.98
C LEU A 338 -13.09 8.83 -15.72
N ARG A 339 -14.14 9.44 -15.18
CA ARG A 339 -14.89 8.93 -14.04
C ARG A 339 -15.42 7.52 -14.31
N LYS A 340 -15.99 7.27 -15.50
CA LYS A 340 -16.46 5.94 -15.92
C LYS A 340 -15.30 4.93 -15.99
N VAL A 341 -14.16 5.31 -16.56
CA VAL A 341 -12.96 4.45 -16.62
C VAL A 341 -12.46 4.09 -15.22
N ILE A 342 -12.38 5.08 -14.32
CA ILE A 342 -11.97 4.88 -12.93
C ILE A 342 -12.96 3.96 -12.22
N LEU A 343 -14.27 4.21 -12.34
CA LEU A 343 -15.31 3.38 -11.73
C LEU A 343 -15.23 1.93 -12.22
N LEU A 344 -15.06 1.71 -13.53
CA LEU A 344 -14.88 0.38 -14.10
C LEU A 344 -13.64 -0.33 -13.52
N ALA A 345 -12.53 0.40 -13.37
CA ALA A 345 -11.30 -0.13 -12.79
C ALA A 345 -11.46 -0.49 -11.30
N ILE A 346 -12.19 0.34 -10.54
CA ILE A 346 -12.56 0.08 -9.15
C ILE A 346 -13.41 -1.19 -9.05
N VAL A 347 -14.52 -1.26 -9.80
CA VAL A 347 -15.43 -2.41 -9.82
C VAL A 347 -14.67 -3.69 -10.16
N ARG A 348 -13.81 -3.64 -11.18
CA ARG A 348 -12.97 -4.77 -11.58
C ARG A 348 -12.01 -5.20 -10.47
N THR A 349 -11.39 -4.27 -9.76
CA THR A 349 -10.44 -4.58 -8.68
C THR A 349 -11.16 -5.16 -7.46
N VAL A 350 -12.28 -4.56 -7.04
CA VAL A 350 -13.11 -5.06 -5.94
C VAL A 350 -13.63 -6.46 -6.24
N ALA A 351 -14.19 -6.68 -7.44
CA ALA A 351 -14.69 -7.99 -7.86
C ALA A 351 -13.58 -9.05 -7.83
N LYS A 352 -12.39 -8.73 -8.36
CA LYS A 352 -11.24 -9.65 -8.32
C LYS A 352 -10.83 -10.01 -6.90
N GLN A 353 -10.77 -9.04 -5.98
CA GLN A 353 -10.41 -9.34 -4.58
C GLN A 353 -11.48 -10.14 -3.87
N ALA A 354 -12.77 -9.84 -4.10
CA ALA A 354 -13.88 -10.62 -3.57
C ALA A 354 -13.80 -12.08 -4.02
N ILE A 355 -13.57 -12.33 -5.32
CA ILE A 355 -13.39 -13.68 -5.87
C ILE A 355 -12.17 -14.36 -5.24
N VAL A 356 -11.03 -13.68 -5.17
CA VAL A 356 -9.79 -14.27 -4.64
C VAL A 356 -9.91 -14.67 -3.17
N TYR A 357 -10.57 -13.85 -2.37
CA TYR A 357 -10.73 -14.11 -0.94
C TYR A 357 -11.97 -14.93 -0.60
N ALA A 358 -12.90 -15.16 -1.54
CA ALA A 358 -14.13 -15.92 -1.32
C ALA A 358 -13.90 -17.28 -0.62
N PRO A 359 -12.85 -18.07 -0.97
CA PRO A 359 -12.56 -19.33 -0.26
C PRO A 359 -12.32 -19.15 1.24
N LEU A 360 -11.74 -18.02 1.66
CA LEU A 360 -11.55 -17.71 3.07
C LEU A 360 -12.88 -17.50 3.81
N PHE A 361 -13.95 -17.15 3.08
CA PHE A 361 -15.30 -16.93 3.61
C PHE A 361 -16.24 -18.13 3.38
N GLY A 362 -15.69 -19.30 3.02
CA GLY A 362 -16.49 -20.51 2.81
C GLY A 362 -17.20 -20.58 1.46
N VAL A 363 -16.90 -19.66 0.54
CA VAL A 363 -17.44 -19.70 -0.82
C VAL A 363 -16.56 -20.57 -1.69
N THR A 364 -17.12 -21.67 -2.18
CA THR A 364 -16.43 -22.59 -3.10
C THR A 364 -16.45 -22.02 -4.51
N ILE A 365 -15.27 -21.77 -5.08
CA ILE A 365 -15.09 -21.39 -6.49
C ILE A 365 -14.57 -22.60 -7.24
N LYS A 366 -15.21 -22.96 -8.36
CA LYS A 366 -14.73 -24.06 -9.21
C LYS A 366 -13.35 -23.72 -9.74
N ASN A 367 -12.43 -24.70 -9.74
CA ASN A 367 -11.05 -24.47 -10.18
C ASN A 367 -10.95 -23.93 -11.62
N THR A 368 -11.90 -24.27 -12.50
CA THR A 368 -12.00 -23.75 -13.87
C THR A 368 -12.09 -22.22 -13.91
N ASP A 369 -12.83 -21.62 -12.99
CA ASP A 369 -13.07 -20.18 -12.96
C ASP A 369 -11.82 -19.43 -12.45
N MET A 370 -11.09 -20.03 -11.51
CA MET A 370 -9.81 -19.51 -11.04
C MET A 370 -8.70 -19.68 -12.07
N ILE A 371 -8.74 -20.76 -12.85
CA ILE A 371 -7.81 -21.02 -13.94
C ILE A 371 -8.01 -20.00 -15.07
N GLY A 372 -9.23 -19.56 -15.37
CA GLY A 372 -9.47 -18.43 -16.29
C GLY A 372 -8.80 -17.12 -15.84
N ILE A 373 -8.79 -16.87 -14.52
CA ILE A 373 -8.08 -15.72 -13.92
C ILE A 373 -6.55 -15.89 -14.00
N MET A 374 -6.04 -17.13 -13.97
CA MET A 374 -4.61 -17.46 -13.99
C MET A 374 -3.99 -17.69 -15.38
N MET A 375 -4.71 -18.30 -16.33
CA MET A 375 -4.15 -18.82 -17.59
C MET A 375 -3.63 -17.71 -18.52
N HIS A 376 -4.03 -16.47 -18.31
CA HIS A 376 -3.38 -15.33 -18.97
C HIS A 376 -1.98 -14.99 -18.43
N SER A 377 -1.47 -15.73 -17.44
CA SER A 377 -0.23 -15.45 -16.71
C SER A 377 0.76 -16.63 -16.63
N SER A 378 0.42 -17.83 -17.10
CA SER A 378 1.15 -19.07 -16.73
C SER A 378 1.78 -19.87 -17.88
N LYS A 379 1.93 -19.31 -19.09
CA LYS A 379 2.84 -19.92 -20.08
C LYS A 379 4.27 -19.40 -19.80
N LYS A 380 5.11 -20.28 -19.27
CA LYS A 380 6.55 -20.14 -18.96
C LYS A 380 6.89 -19.53 -17.58
N ASN A 381 7.27 -20.39 -16.64
CA ASN A 381 8.24 -20.05 -15.59
C ASN A 381 8.99 -21.32 -15.16
N LYS A 382 10.10 -21.61 -15.86
CA LYS A 382 11.27 -22.30 -15.30
C LYS A 382 12.29 -21.19 -15.05
N ILE A 383 12.32 -20.63 -13.84
CA ILE A 383 13.41 -19.76 -13.40
C ILE A 383 13.97 -20.41 -12.14
N GLY A 384 15.23 -20.81 -12.20
CA GLY A 384 15.96 -21.46 -11.12
C GLY A 384 16.08 -20.58 -9.88
N ASN A 385 16.20 -21.23 -8.71
CA ASN A 385 16.33 -20.56 -7.43
C ASN A 385 17.72 -19.96 -7.27
N ASP A 386 17.80 -18.64 -7.08
CA ASP A 386 19.00 -17.88 -6.68
C ASP A 386 19.64 -18.38 -5.35
N CYS A 387 18.94 -19.22 -4.58
CA CYS A 387 19.47 -19.81 -3.35
C CYS A 387 20.48 -20.93 -3.61
N ASP A 388 20.40 -21.63 -4.73
CA ASP A 388 21.34 -22.73 -5.04
C ASP A 388 22.75 -22.16 -5.28
N ARG A 389 22.84 -20.99 -5.93
CA ARG A 389 24.11 -20.32 -6.24
C ARG A 389 24.94 -19.92 -5.03
N LYS A 390 24.31 -19.60 -3.88
CA LYS A 390 25.04 -19.26 -2.64
C LYS A 390 25.51 -20.50 -1.87
N ARG A 391 24.79 -21.62 -1.99
CA ARG A 391 25.22 -22.88 -1.39
C ARG A 391 26.46 -23.41 -2.13
N ASP A 392 26.53 -23.21 -3.44
CA ASP A 392 27.70 -23.60 -4.24
C ASP A 392 28.95 -22.74 -3.90
N GLU A 393 28.78 -21.42 -3.67
CA GLU A 393 29.89 -20.53 -3.27
C GLU A 393 30.40 -20.74 -1.83
N GLU A 394 29.60 -21.31 -0.92
CA GLU A 394 30.01 -21.69 0.45
C GLU A 394 30.54 -23.12 0.54
N VAL A 395 30.29 -23.98 -0.47
CA VAL A 395 30.87 -25.32 -0.58
C VAL A 395 32.23 -25.28 -1.31
N GLU A 396 32.48 -24.24 -2.11
CA GLU A 396 33.78 -23.99 -2.76
C GLU A 396 34.80 -23.20 -1.92
N LYS A 397 34.46 -22.79 -0.69
CA LYS A 397 35.37 -22.18 0.29
C LYS A 397 35.55 -23.07 1.50
#